data_AF-A0A3D8SX39-F1
#
_entry.id   AF-A0A3D8SX39-F1
#
_cell.length_a   1.000
_cell.length_b   1.000
_cell.length_c   1.000
_cell.angle_alpha   90.00
_cell.angle_beta   90.00
_cell.angle_gamma   90.00
#
_symmetry.space_group_name_H-M   'P 1'
#
loop_
_entity.id
_entity.type
_entity.pdbx_description
1 polymer ?
#
loop_
_entity_poly.entity_id
_entity_poly.type
_entity_poly.pdbx_seq_one_letter_code
_entity_poly.pdbx_strand_id
1 'polypeptide(L)'
;MSDLNRPAANASTGNGSVLPTHNDEKKRHNYRHALFRVHTAGQSGRSGIHPLLFLQVCFRSTCTLSMIVNILWPFVPAAIAIHFARPDLHVWIFALNYIAMVPSANLLGFAGGELAKKLPKVFGVLLETTLSSVVEIVLFMVLIHNDNGGNLIPVIQAAILGSILANLLLCLGLCFFFGGLGREDQVFHEAVSEVGSGLLLVAGFGLLIPSAFYATLNSGSTSTTTTPAAIVDSTLKISRATAIILLAAFMMYLFYNLHSHHTIFDEILEHDENRDEDRDKEEKRAKLTLTECLIAIAIALTCVCMSAVFLVNEIEHVVHEQGVPDNFMGLILVPVVEKAAEHLTAIDEAWDNQINFALFHCLGPSIHTALLNAPLAVIVGWGLSKDMSLNFEIFMIVLVVLSILVVGNFLRDGKSNYLEGGLCVLVYIIIAVTTWYYPQVEPLGGGEGGSETAAEVVAHRFKF
;
A
#
# COMPACT_ATOMS: atom_id res chain seq x y z
N MET A 1 31.67 -65.51 -19.11
CA MET A 1 31.27 -66.80 -19.71
C MET A 1 30.26 -67.44 -18.76
N SER A 2 29.04 -67.71 -19.23
CA SER A 2 27.99 -68.62 -18.69
C SER A 2 27.52 -68.44 -17.22
N ASP A 3 26.25 -68.45 -16.82
CA ASP A 3 24.90 -68.67 -17.40
C ASP A 3 23.93 -68.26 -16.24
N LEU A 4 22.87 -67.47 -16.45
CA LEU A 4 21.48 -67.86 -16.71
C LEU A 4 20.75 -68.81 -15.72
N ASN A 5 19.55 -68.34 -15.30
CA ASN A 5 18.29 -69.05 -14.94
C ASN A 5 17.94 -69.49 -13.48
N ARG A 6 17.07 -68.68 -12.83
CA ARG A 6 15.65 -68.90 -12.35
C ARG A 6 15.16 -70.31 -11.86
N PRO A 7 13.97 -70.45 -11.20
CA PRO A 7 13.29 -69.75 -10.08
C PRO A 7 12.57 -70.71 -9.07
N ALA A 8 12.02 -70.23 -7.93
CA ALA A 8 10.83 -70.76 -7.16
C ALA A 8 10.78 -70.11 -5.75
N ALA A 9 9.82 -69.28 -5.36
CA ALA A 9 8.43 -69.55 -4.94
C ALA A 9 8.27 -70.08 -3.48
N ASN A 10 7.82 -69.16 -2.60
CA ASN A 10 6.96 -69.28 -1.41
C ASN A 10 7.33 -70.19 -0.21
N ALA A 11 7.47 -69.58 0.98
CA ALA A 11 6.42 -69.63 2.02
C ALA A 11 6.78 -68.80 3.27
N SER A 12 5.76 -68.09 3.76
CA SER A 12 5.62 -67.24 4.94
C SER A 12 6.05 -67.81 6.29
N THR A 13 6.58 -66.98 7.20
CA THR A 13 5.92 -66.54 8.47
C THR A 13 6.94 -65.86 9.40
N GLY A 14 6.61 -64.67 9.90
CA GLY A 14 7.47 -63.96 10.88
C GLY A 14 6.98 -62.54 11.16
N ASN A 15 5.94 -62.43 11.98
CA ASN A 15 5.32 -61.20 12.42
C ASN A 15 6.23 -60.48 13.44
N GLY A 16 6.42 -59.16 13.30
CA GLY A 16 7.12 -58.37 14.32
C GLY A 16 7.64 -57.00 13.88
N SER A 17 6.79 -56.10 13.37
CA SER A 17 7.17 -54.68 13.22
C SER A 17 6.79 -53.90 14.48
N VAL A 18 7.80 -53.50 15.27
CA VAL A 18 7.67 -52.51 16.35
C VAL A 18 8.27 -51.19 15.87
N LEU A 19 7.59 -50.53 14.93
CA LEU A 19 7.80 -49.12 14.58
C LEU A 19 6.48 -48.59 13.98
N PRO A 20 6.00 -47.38 14.34
CA PRO A 20 4.84 -46.81 13.69
C PRO A 20 5.22 -46.36 12.28
N THR A 21 4.75 -47.08 11.27
CA THR A 21 4.77 -46.63 9.88
C THR A 21 3.67 -45.58 9.70
N HIS A 22 4.07 -44.32 9.53
CA HIS A 22 3.19 -43.26 9.06
C HIS A 22 2.69 -43.66 7.66
N ASN A 23 1.44 -44.07 7.58
CA ASN A 23 0.86 -44.67 6.38
C ASN A 23 0.36 -43.55 5.45
N ASP A 24 1.28 -42.87 4.78
CA ASP A 24 1.00 -41.97 3.67
C ASP A 24 0.72 -42.79 2.41
N GLU A 25 -0.47 -43.39 2.30
CA GLU A 25 -0.97 -43.83 1.01
C GLU A 25 -2.49 -43.65 0.85
N LYS A 26 -2.81 -42.89 -0.20
CA LYS A 26 -3.97 -43.04 -1.09
C LYS A 26 -5.29 -42.39 -0.66
N LYS A 27 -5.34 -41.07 -0.85
CA LYS A 27 -6.49 -40.42 -1.52
C LYS A 27 -6.05 -39.79 -2.84
N ARG A 28 -5.84 -40.62 -3.87
CA ARG A 28 -5.88 -40.18 -5.27
C ARG A 28 -7.32 -39.82 -5.62
N HIS A 29 -7.70 -38.56 -5.40
CA HIS A 29 -8.95 -38.00 -5.93
C HIS A 29 -8.74 -37.51 -7.35
N ASN A 30 -9.68 -37.87 -8.23
CA ASN A 30 -9.78 -37.49 -9.63
C ASN A 30 -9.48 -36.00 -9.86
N TYR A 31 -8.45 -35.74 -10.67
CA TYR A 31 -8.10 -34.42 -11.16
C TYR A 31 -9.13 -33.98 -12.21
N ARG A 32 -10.10 -33.16 -11.78
CA ARG A 32 -10.84 -32.27 -12.69
C ARG A 32 -10.41 -30.84 -12.37
N HIS A 33 -9.95 -30.13 -13.38
CA HIS A 33 -9.66 -28.69 -13.32
C HIS A 33 -10.89 -27.93 -12.82
N ALA A 34 -10.82 -27.42 -11.60
CA ALA A 34 -11.75 -26.42 -11.09
C ALA A 34 -10.94 -25.18 -10.72
N LEU A 35 -11.27 -24.05 -11.34
CA LEU A 35 -10.61 -22.75 -11.19
C LEU A 35 -10.66 -22.19 -9.74
N PHE A 36 -11.36 -22.88 -8.83
CA PHE A 36 -11.65 -22.47 -7.45
C PHE A 36 -11.27 -23.58 -6.46
N ARG A 37 -10.02 -24.04 -6.46
CA ARG A 37 -9.52 -24.93 -5.40
C ARG A 37 -8.91 -24.08 -4.30
N VAL A 38 -9.57 -24.02 -3.14
CA VAL A 38 -9.05 -23.37 -1.94
C VAL A 38 -7.78 -24.09 -1.48
N HIS A 39 -6.64 -23.40 -1.46
CA HIS A 39 -5.40 -23.95 -0.92
C HIS A 39 -5.56 -24.35 0.55
N THR A 40 -4.88 -25.42 0.95
CA THR A 40 -4.99 -26.04 2.28
C THR A 40 -4.65 -25.08 3.41
N ALA A 41 -3.74 -24.12 3.17
CA ALA A 41 -3.38 -23.07 4.12
C ALA A 41 -4.57 -22.17 4.50
N GLY A 42 -5.52 -21.92 3.60
CA GLY A 42 -6.68 -21.05 3.83
C GLY A 42 -7.97 -21.75 4.26
N GLN A 43 -7.99 -23.05 4.57
CA GLN A 43 -9.24 -23.74 4.87
C GLN A 43 -9.73 -23.51 6.31
N SER A 44 -10.94 -22.95 6.44
CA SER A 44 -11.61 -22.76 7.74
C SER A 44 -12.14 -24.08 8.34
N GLY A 45 -12.30 -25.13 7.54
CA GLY A 45 -12.93 -26.40 7.96
C GLY A 45 -14.44 -26.32 8.21
N ARG A 46 -15.05 -25.13 8.03
CA ARG A 46 -16.46 -24.83 8.22
C ARG A 46 -17.16 -24.55 6.88
N SER A 47 -18.46 -24.83 6.80
CA SER A 47 -19.30 -24.47 5.65
C SER A 47 -20.43 -23.52 6.08
N GLY A 48 -20.68 -22.48 5.28
CA GLY A 48 -21.71 -21.48 5.56
C GLY A 48 -21.21 -20.27 6.36
N ILE A 49 -22.14 -19.39 6.72
CA ILE A 49 -21.88 -18.12 7.43
C ILE A 49 -22.31 -18.28 8.87
N HIS A 50 -21.42 -17.96 9.81
CA HIS A 50 -21.75 -17.97 11.23
C HIS A 50 -21.46 -16.59 11.85
N PRO A 51 -22.49 -15.73 12.02
CA PRO A 51 -22.29 -14.31 12.29
C PRO A 51 -21.55 -14.01 13.60
N LEU A 52 -21.79 -14.79 14.66
CA LEU A 52 -21.11 -14.61 15.95
C LEU A 52 -19.63 -15.00 15.88
N LEU A 53 -19.31 -16.10 15.19
CA LEU A 53 -17.91 -16.49 15.03
C LEU A 53 -17.19 -15.55 14.06
N PHE A 54 -17.87 -15.15 12.98
CA PHE A 54 -17.38 -14.17 12.03
C PHE A 54 -16.93 -12.88 12.74
N LEU A 55 -17.80 -12.30 13.56
CA LEU A 55 -17.48 -11.07 14.28
C LEU A 55 -16.38 -11.28 15.32
N GLN A 56 -16.36 -12.43 16.00
CA GLN A 56 -15.29 -12.78 16.94
C GLN A 56 -13.93 -12.93 16.24
N VAL A 57 -13.91 -13.53 15.04
CA VAL A 57 -12.69 -13.70 14.23
C VAL A 57 -12.20 -12.36 13.72
N CYS A 58 -13.08 -11.53 13.16
CA CYS A 58 -12.75 -10.17 12.74
C CYS A 58 -12.20 -9.31 13.90
N PHE A 59 -12.76 -9.44 15.10
CA PHE A 59 -12.33 -8.66 16.25
C PHE A 59 -11.01 -9.16 16.86
N ARG A 60 -10.77 -10.48 16.85
CA ARG A 60 -9.49 -11.06 17.30
C ARG A 60 -8.35 -10.81 16.31
N SER A 61 -8.65 -10.71 15.01
CA SER A 61 -7.68 -10.52 13.93
C SER A 61 -6.52 -11.54 13.90
N THR A 62 -5.60 -11.41 12.95
CA THR A 62 -4.37 -12.21 12.82
C THR A 62 -3.28 -11.76 13.78
N CYS A 63 -3.16 -10.47 14.07
CA CYS A 63 -2.07 -9.99 14.92
C CYS A 63 -2.52 -9.18 16.14
N THR A 64 -1.63 -9.10 17.13
CA THR A 64 -1.89 -8.34 18.38
C THR A 64 -2.07 -6.86 18.09
N LEU A 65 -1.30 -6.29 17.16
CA LEU A 65 -1.43 -4.91 16.71
C LEU A 65 -2.77 -4.65 16.05
N SER A 66 -3.19 -5.51 15.12
CA SER A 66 -4.51 -5.42 14.47
C SER A 66 -5.66 -5.58 15.46
N MET A 67 -5.50 -6.44 16.48
CA MET A 67 -6.48 -6.56 17.58
C MET A 67 -6.59 -5.28 18.40
N ILE A 68 -5.47 -4.61 18.68
CA ILE A 68 -5.45 -3.32 19.39
C ILE A 68 -6.18 -2.26 18.57
N VAL A 69 -5.95 -2.20 17.26
CA VAL A 69 -6.62 -1.25 16.36
C VAL A 69 -8.14 -1.43 16.35
N ASN A 70 -8.64 -2.65 16.55
CA ASN A 70 -10.08 -2.89 16.65
C ASN A 70 -10.74 -2.20 17.86
N ILE A 71 -9.99 -1.69 18.84
CA ILE A 71 -10.53 -0.83 19.90
C ILE A 71 -11.09 0.49 19.35
N LEU A 72 -10.66 0.91 18.15
CA LEU A 72 -11.07 2.16 17.50
C LEU A 72 -12.39 2.04 16.74
N TRP A 73 -13.01 0.86 16.65
CA TRP A 73 -14.31 0.69 15.98
C TRP A 73 -15.42 1.65 16.45
N PRO A 74 -15.52 2.07 17.72
CA PRO A 74 -16.51 3.06 18.15
C PRO A 74 -16.39 4.43 17.46
N PHE A 75 -15.23 4.77 16.89
CA PHE A 75 -15.04 6.01 16.15
C PHE A 75 -15.78 6.01 14.81
N VAL A 76 -16.01 4.85 14.19
CA VAL A 76 -16.74 4.74 12.91
C VAL A 76 -18.19 5.23 13.04
N PRO A 77 -19.04 4.69 13.93
CA PRO A 77 -20.40 5.21 14.10
C PRO A 77 -20.41 6.63 14.68
N ALA A 78 -19.42 7.02 15.49
CA ALA A 78 -19.31 8.38 16.00
C ALA A 78 -19.04 9.41 14.88
N ALA A 79 -18.15 9.07 13.92
CA ALA A 79 -17.84 9.88 12.76
C ALA A 79 -19.07 10.06 11.85
N ILE A 80 -19.84 9.00 11.64
CA ILE A 80 -21.11 9.06 10.89
C ILE A 80 -22.13 9.94 11.63
N ALA A 81 -22.28 9.76 12.94
CA ALA A 81 -23.25 10.50 13.73
C ALA A 81 -22.95 12.00 13.75
N ILE A 82 -21.68 12.39 13.96
CA ILE A 82 -21.31 13.81 14.00
C ILE A 82 -21.44 14.48 12.65
N HIS A 83 -21.10 13.79 11.56
CA HIS A 83 -21.21 14.32 10.19
C HIS A 83 -22.65 14.74 9.88
N PHE A 84 -23.65 13.96 10.30
CA PHE A 84 -25.06 14.30 10.09
C PHE A 84 -25.68 15.17 11.19
N ALA A 85 -25.23 15.07 12.44
CA ALA A 85 -25.83 15.80 13.57
C ALA A 85 -25.30 17.22 13.72
N ARG A 86 -24.01 17.44 13.43
CA ARG A 86 -23.30 18.71 13.65
C ARG A 86 -22.32 18.98 12.51
N PRO A 87 -22.84 19.34 11.32
CA PRO A 87 -22.01 19.67 10.16
C PRO A 87 -21.17 20.94 10.35
N ASP A 88 -21.39 21.70 11.42
CA ASP A 88 -20.65 22.89 11.79
C ASP A 88 -19.26 22.61 12.39
N LEU A 89 -18.96 21.37 12.77
CA LEU A 89 -17.72 21.00 13.46
C LEU A 89 -16.70 20.34 12.53
N HIS A 90 -16.27 21.04 11.48
CA HIS A 90 -15.38 20.55 10.42
C HIS A 90 -14.13 19.81 10.94
N VAL A 91 -13.40 20.40 11.90
CA VAL A 91 -12.17 19.80 12.47
C VAL A 91 -12.46 18.48 13.21
N TRP A 92 -13.60 18.39 13.92
CA TRP A 92 -13.97 17.16 14.63
C TRP A 92 -14.46 16.08 13.67
N ILE A 93 -15.19 16.46 12.62
CA ILE A 93 -15.59 15.53 11.56
C ILE A 93 -14.34 14.96 10.89
N PHE A 94 -13.37 15.81 10.56
CA PHE A 94 -12.09 15.39 10.01
C PHE A 94 -11.35 14.43 10.95
N ALA A 95 -11.12 14.82 12.21
CA ALA A 95 -10.35 14.02 13.15
C ALA A 95 -11.01 12.66 13.47
N LEU A 96 -12.34 12.63 13.62
CA LEU A 96 -13.06 11.38 13.89
C LEU A 96 -13.05 10.45 12.67
N ASN A 97 -13.22 10.97 11.45
CA ASN A 97 -13.09 10.17 10.23
C ASN A 97 -11.65 9.68 10.00
N TYR A 98 -10.65 10.48 10.35
CA TYR A 98 -9.23 10.10 10.28
C TYR A 98 -8.96 8.89 11.18
N ILE A 99 -9.44 8.91 12.43
CA ILE A 99 -9.29 7.76 13.34
C ILE A 99 -10.15 6.57 12.90
N ALA A 100 -11.36 6.81 12.38
CA ALA A 100 -12.28 5.77 11.92
C ALA A 100 -11.79 5.00 10.68
N MET A 101 -10.95 5.62 9.85
CA MET A 101 -10.33 4.95 8.70
C MET A 101 -9.40 3.82 9.11
N VAL A 102 -8.65 3.98 10.21
CA VAL A 102 -7.66 2.98 10.68
C VAL A 102 -8.29 1.59 10.95
N PRO A 103 -9.32 1.43 11.81
CA PRO A 103 -9.94 0.12 12.04
C PRO A 103 -10.67 -0.43 10.81
N SER A 104 -11.21 0.44 9.96
CA SER A 104 -11.92 0.03 8.75
C SER A 104 -10.94 -0.54 7.72
N ALA A 105 -9.79 0.12 7.51
CA ALA A 105 -8.71 -0.34 6.64
C ALA A 105 -8.08 -1.62 7.20
N ASN A 106 -7.93 -1.72 8.53
CA ASN A 106 -7.41 -2.91 9.19
C ASN A 106 -8.28 -4.15 8.93
N LEU A 107 -9.60 -4.00 8.96
CA LEU A 107 -10.52 -5.08 8.59
C LEU A 107 -10.39 -5.46 7.10
N LEU A 108 -10.16 -4.47 6.23
CA LEU A 108 -9.96 -4.69 4.79
C LEU A 108 -8.68 -5.49 4.53
N GLY A 109 -7.55 -5.10 5.15
CA GLY A 109 -6.28 -5.82 5.07
C GLY A 109 -6.39 -7.25 5.62
N PHE A 110 -6.97 -7.41 6.82
CA PHE A 110 -7.20 -8.74 7.40
C PHE A 110 -8.03 -9.66 6.50
N ALA A 111 -9.16 -9.16 6.00
CA ALA A 111 -10.04 -9.95 5.14
C ALA A 111 -9.42 -10.22 3.76
N GLY A 112 -8.62 -9.27 3.25
CA GLY A 112 -7.79 -9.39 2.05
C GLY A 112 -6.75 -10.50 2.18
N GLY A 113 -5.94 -10.50 3.24
CA GLY A 113 -4.95 -11.54 3.51
C GLY A 113 -5.58 -12.93 3.71
N GLU A 114 -6.70 -13.02 4.43
CA GLU A 114 -7.45 -14.30 4.55
C GLU A 114 -7.98 -14.80 3.19
N LEU A 115 -8.34 -13.89 2.27
CA LEU A 115 -8.70 -14.24 0.91
C LEU A 115 -7.47 -14.65 0.09
N ALA A 116 -6.34 -13.95 0.23
CA ALA A 116 -5.08 -14.23 -0.46
C ALA A 116 -4.58 -15.65 -0.16
N LYS A 117 -4.64 -16.09 1.11
CA LYS A 117 -4.29 -17.46 1.55
C LYS A 117 -5.11 -18.58 0.90
N LYS A 118 -6.26 -18.24 0.30
CA LYS A 118 -7.16 -19.21 -0.39
C LYS A 118 -6.89 -19.27 -1.90
N LEU A 119 -6.09 -18.35 -2.43
CA LEU A 119 -5.76 -18.19 -3.85
C LEU A 119 -4.31 -18.64 -4.12
N PRO A 120 -3.89 -18.79 -5.39
CA PRO A 120 -2.47 -18.95 -5.72
C PRO A 120 -1.66 -17.79 -5.14
N LYS A 121 -0.46 -18.04 -4.59
CA LYS A 121 0.22 -17.09 -3.68
C LYS A 121 0.47 -15.72 -4.31
N VAL A 122 1.16 -15.67 -5.45
CA VAL A 122 1.42 -14.41 -6.17
C VAL A 122 0.12 -13.69 -6.55
N PHE A 123 -0.89 -14.43 -7.02
CA PHE A 123 -2.19 -13.84 -7.36
C PHE A 123 -2.92 -13.31 -6.12
N GLY A 124 -2.83 -14.01 -5.00
CA GLY A 124 -3.41 -13.62 -3.72
C GLY A 124 -2.81 -12.32 -3.20
N VAL A 125 -1.49 -12.22 -3.15
CA VAL A 125 -0.76 -11.02 -2.72
C VAL A 125 -1.05 -9.83 -3.65
N LEU A 126 -1.08 -10.05 -4.97
CA LEU A 126 -1.47 -8.99 -5.92
C LEU A 126 -2.91 -8.54 -5.74
N LEU A 127 -3.84 -9.47 -5.50
CA LEU A 127 -5.25 -9.15 -5.27
C LEU A 127 -5.44 -8.36 -3.97
N GLU A 128 -4.76 -8.75 -2.90
CA GLU A 128 -4.73 -8.00 -1.64
C GLU A 128 -4.19 -6.58 -1.84
N THR A 129 -3.05 -6.46 -2.52
CA THR A 129 -2.44 -5.16 -2.89
C THR A 129 -3.42 -4.32 -3.71
N THR A 130 -4.14 -4.91 -4.67
CA THR A 130 -5.16 -4.21 -5.45
C THR A 130 -6.32 -3.75 -4.57
N LEU A 131 -6.86 -4.59 -3.68
CA LEU A 131 -7.97 -4.23 -2.80
C LEU A 131 -7.63 -3.03 -1.93
N SER A 132 -6.40 -2.98 -1.41
CA SER A 132 -5.96 -1.86 -0.60
C SER A 132 -5.68 -0.61 -1.44
N SER A 133 -5.15 -0.78 -2.67
CA SER A 133 -5.02 0.31 -3.65
C SER A 133 -6.37 0.91 -4.06
N VAL A 134 -7.49 0.16 -3.99
CA VAL A 134 -8.82 0.71 -4.31
C VAL A 134 -9.18 1.86 -3.36
N VAL A 135 -8.76 1.80 -2.09
CA VAL A 135 -9.01 2.88 -1.11
C VAL A 135 -8.35 4.18 -1.57
N GLU A 136 -7.08 4.10 -1.99
CA GLU A 136 -6.32 5.22 -2.55
C GLU A 136 -7.00 5.77 -3.82
N ILE A 137 -7.40 4.89 -4.73
CA ILE A 137 -8.10 5.26 -5.96
C ILE A 137 -9.38 6.01 -5.64
N VAL A 138 -10.21 5.50 -4.72
CA VAL A 138 -11.46 6.15 -4.33
C VAL A 138 -11.19 7.53 -3.73
N LEU A 139 -10.18 7.65 -2.87
CA LEU A 139 -9.78 8.93 -2.28
C LEU A 139 -9.39 9.95 -3.36
N PHE A 140 -8.58 9.54 -4.34
CA PHE A 140 -8.24 10.41 -5.48
C PHE A 140 -9.47 10.76 -6.34
N MET A 141 -10.37 9.81 -6.59
CA MET A 141 -11.60 10.10 -7.35
C MET A 141 -12.49 11.10 -6.65
N VAL A 142 -12.62 11.01 -5.33
CA VAL A 142 -13.43 11.95 -4.53
C VAL A 142 -12.76 13.33 -4.48
N LEU A 143 -11.45 13.39 -4.27
CA LEU A 143 -10.69 14.65 -4.33
C LEU A 143 -10.85 15.33 -5.70
N ILE A 144 -10.65 14.57 -6.79
CA ILE A 144 -10.84 15.10 -8.14
C ILE A 144 -12.28 15.51 -8.34
N HIS A 145 -13.27 14.75 -7.88
CA HIS A 145 -14.69 15.12 -8.05
C HIS A 145 -15.05 16.41 -7.32
N ASN A 146 -14.58 16.58 -6.08
CA ASN A 146 -14.89 17.71 -5.22
C ASN A 146 -14.08 18.98 -5.54
N ASP A 147 -13.01 18.88 -6.33
CA ASP A 147 -12.17 20.02 -6.68
C ASP A 147 -12.95 21.14 -7.43
N ASN A 148 -13.22 22.25 -6.75
CA ASN A 148 -13.93 23.40 -7.31
C ASN A 148 -12.97 24.59 -7.45
N GLY A 149 -12.03 24.49 -8.40
CA GLY A 149 -11.11 25.59 -8.71
C GLY A 149 -9.62 25.24 -8.72
N GLY A 150 -9.26 23.95 -8.64
CA GLY A 150 -7.87 23.50 -8.71
C GLY A 150 -7.12 23.49 -7.39
N ASN A 151 -7.77 23.82 -6.27
CA ASN A 151 -7.15 23.89 -4.94
C ASN A 151 -6.81 22.50 -4.38
N LEU A 152 -7.51 21.45 -4.81
CA LEU A 152 -7.29 20.08 -4.32
C LEU A 152 -6.28 19.29 -5.18
N ILE A 153 -5.92 19.79 -6.37
CA ILE A 153 -4.95 19.16 -7.26
C ILE A 153 -3.56 19.02 -6.58
N PRO A 154 -3.01 20.05 -5.92
CA PRO A 154 -1.75 19.92 -5.18
C PRO A 154 -1.82 18.87 -4.08
N VAL A 155 -2.96 18.74 -3.39
CA VAL A 155 -3.17 17.73 -2.34
C VAL A 155 -3.11 16.32 -2.93
N ILE A 156 -3.74 16.08 -4.10
CA ILE A 156 -3.69 14.78 -4.79
C ILE A 156 -2.26 14.47 -5.23
N GLN A 157 -1.58 15.44 -5.84
CA GLN A 157 -0.20 15.28 -6.31
C GLN A 157 0.76 14.96 -5.15
N ALA A 158 0.62 15.68 -4.03
CA ALA A 158 1.37 15.41 -2.82
C ALA A 158 1.01 14.04 -2.23
N ALA A 159 -0.25 13.63 -2.25
CA ALA A 159 -0.68 12.32 -1.74
C ALA A 159 -0.12 11.14 -2.54
N ILE A 160 -0.04 11.24 -3.87
CA ILE A 160 0.61 10.22 -4.72
C ILE A 160 2.08 10.02 -4.30
N LEU A 161 2.83 11.11 -4.17
CA LEU A 161 4.25 11.03 -3.78
C LEU A 161 4.40 10.60 -2.31
N GLY A 162 3.50 11.05 -1.46
CA GLY A 162 3.48 10.75 -0.04
C GLY A 162 3.19 9.28 0.25
N SER A 163 2.31 8.65 -0.51
CA SER A 163 2.01 7.21 -0.45
C SER A 163 3.25 6.37 -0.78
N ILE A 164 4.00 6.76 -1.81
CA ILE A 164 5.30 6.13 -2.15
C ILE A 164 6.31 6.34 -1.00
N LEU A 165 6.45 7.56 -0.46
CA LEU A 165 7.37 7.83 0.66
C LEU A 165 6.98 7.07 1.94
N ALA A 166 5.69 7.00 2.25
CA ALA A 166 5.18 6.31 3.43
C ALA A 166 5.48 4.81 3.35
N ASN A 167 5.33 4.20 2.18
CA ASN A 167 5.66 2.78 2.03
C ASN A 167 7.18 2.52 2.06
N LEU A 168 7.98 3.37 1.42
CA LEU A 168 9.42 3.16 1.32
C LEU A 168 10.21 3.51 2.56
N LEU A 169 9.86 4.60 3.24
CA LEU A 169 10.64 5.07 4.39
C LEU A 169 9.97 4.71 5.71
N LEU A 170 8.65 4.94 5.84
CA LEU A 170 7.95 4.68 7.08
C LEU A 170 7.67 3.18 7.24
N CYS A 171 6.92 2.56 6.35
CA CYS A 171 6.53 1.16 6.48
C CYS A 171 7.73 0.22 6.44
N LEU A 172 8.53 0.29 5.38
CA LEU A 172 9.72 -0.54 5.25
C LEU A 172 10.73 -0.26 6.39
N GLY A 173 10.88 0.99 6.79
CA GLY A 173 11.72 1.36 7.93
C GLY A 173 11.25 0.73 9.24
N LEU A 174 9.93 0.74 9.51
CA LEU A 174 9.34 0.07 10.66
C LEU A 174 9.47 -1.45 10.57
N CYS A 175 9.33 -2.04 9.38
CA CYS A 175 9.54 -3.47 9.14
C CYS A 175 10.97 -3.89 9.50
N PHE A 176 11.99 -3.17 9.00
CA PHE A 176 13.40 -3.45 9.31
C PHE A 176 13.73 -3.17 10.78
N PHE A 177 13.15 -2.11 11.34
CA PHE A 177 13.37 -1.78 12.75
C PHE A 177 12.82 -2.89 13.65
N PHE A 178 11.51 -3.18 13.58
CA PHE A 178 10.88 -4.16 14.45
C PHE A 178 11.27 -5.60 14.11
N GLY A 179 11.38 -5.97 12.83
CA GLY A 179 11.84 -7.29 12.41
C GLY A 179 13.31 -7.57 12.77
N GLY A 180 14.14 -6.52 12.82
CA GLY A 180 15.53 -6.59 13.26
C GLY A 180 15.71 -6.56 14.78
N LEU A 181 14.69 -6.22 15.58
CA LEU A 181 14.82 -6.23 17.04
C LEU A 181 14.99 -7.67 17.54
N GLY A 182 16.11 -7.92 18.23
CA GLY A 182 16.42 -9.24 18.77
C GLY A 182 16.98 -10.23 17.74
N ARG A 183 17.25 -9.79 16.50
CA ARG A 183 17.94 -10.55 15.45
C ARG A 183 19.23 -9.82 15.04
N GLU A 184 20.24 -10.54 14.57
CA GLU A 184 21.48 -9.91 14.07
C GLU A 184 21.24 -9.29 12.68
N ASP A 185 20.75 -10.11 11.73
CA ASP A 185 20.35 -9.71 10.38
C ASP A 185 19.07 -10.47 9.96
N GLN A 186 18.21 -9.86 9.15
CA GLN A 186 17.17 -10.57 8.39
C GLN A 186 17.59 -10.70 6.92
N VAL A 187 17.59 -11.92 6.38
CA VAL A 187 18.01 -12.20 5.01
C VAL A 187 16.79 -12.31 4.11
N PHE A 188 16.74 -11.53 3.04
CA PHE A 188 15.69 -11.57 2.03
C PHE A 188 16.25 -11.92 0.65
N HIS A 189 15.37 -12.31 -0.26
CA HIS A 189 15.77 -12.80 -1.58
C HIS A 189 16.03 -11.64 -2.55
N GLU A 190 17.18 -11.67 -3.25
CA GLU A 190 17.60 -10.61 -4.17
C GLU A 190 16.56 -10.34 -5.27
N ALA A 191 15.91 -11.37 -5.81
CA ALA A 191 14.87 -11.21 -6.82
C ALA A 191 13.69 -10.29 -6.38
N VAL A 192 13.30 -10.32 -5.10
CA VAL A 192 12.21 -9.46 -4.58
C VAL A 192 12.68 -8.01 -4.49
N SER A 193 13.91 -7.83 -4.01
CA SER A 193 14.59 -6.53 -3.91
C SER A 193 14.85 -5.89 -5.27
N GLU A 194 15.41 -6.63 -6.22
CA GLU A 194 15.81 -6.12 -7.54
C GLU A 194 14.58 -5.73 -8.36
N VAL A 195 13.57 -6.61 -8.42
CA VAL A 195 12.35 -6.33 -9.17
C VAL A 195 11.59 -5.17 -8.54
N GLY A 196 11.50 -5.11 -7.20
CA GLY A 196 10.82 -4.01 -6.51
C GLY A 196 11.52 -2.66 -6.66
N SER A 197 12.82 -2.59 -6.35
CA SER A 197 13.60 -1.34 -6.40
C SER A 197 13.83 -0.84 -7.83
N GLY A 198 14.14 -1.73 -8.77
CA GLY A 198 14.38 -1.40 -10.17
C GLY A 198 13.12 -0.88 -10.87
N LEU A 199 11.98 -1.55 -10.70
CA LEU A 199 10.71 -1.10 -11.28
C LEU A 199 10.25 0.22 -10.67
N LEU A 200 10.39 0.38 -9.36
CA LEU A 200 9.99 1.61 -8.68
C LEU A 200 10.86 2.80 -9.09
N LEU A 201 12.16 2.58 -9.33
CA LEU A 201 13.05 3.61 -9.87
C LEU A 201 12.60 4.05 -11.27
N VAL A 202 12.29 3.11 -12.16
CA VAL A 202 11.76 3.42 -13.50
C VAL A 202 10.42 4.17 -13.41
N ALA A 203 9.53 3.75 -12.51
CA ALA A 203 8.26 4.42 -12.26
C ALA A 203 8.46 5.86 -11.74
N GLY A 204 9.35 6.04 -10.77
CA GLY A 204 9.73 7.36 -10.23
C GLY A 204 10.33 8.29 -11.28
N PHE A 205 11.18 7.75 -12.18
CA PHE A 205 11.66 8.51 -13.34
C PHE A 205 10.50 8.93 -14.27
N GLY A 206 9.54 8.05 -14.52
CA GLY A 206 8.36 8.35 -15.32
C GLY A 206 7.52 9.50 -14.75
N LEU A 207 7.34 9.53 -13.42
CA LEU A 207 6.63 10.60 -12.71
C LEU A 207 7.42 11.93 -12.71
N LEU A 208 8.75 11.87 -12.74
CA LEU A 208 9.62 13.06 -12.72
C LEU A 208 9.61 13.85 -14.04
N ILE A 209 9.51 13.16 -15.19
CA ILE A 209 9.71 13.79 -16.51
C ILE A 209 8.81 15.02 -16.76
N PRO A 210 7.48 14.98 -16.54
CA PRO A 210 6.62 16.14 -16.79
C PRO A 210 6.96 17.32 -15.89
N SER A 211 7.35 17.05 -14.65
CA SER A 211 7.71 18.08 -13.67
C SER A 211 9.07 18.70 -13.98
N ALA A 212 10.06 17.92 -14.40
CA ALA A 212 11.35 18.42 -14.83
C ALA A 212 11.24 19.29 -16.09
N PHE A 213 10.35 18.92 -17.02
CA PHE A 213 10.01 19.73 -18.19
C PHE A 213 9.44 21.09 -17.78
N TYR A 214 8.45 21.10 -16.90
CA TYR A 214 7.84 22.33 -16.39
C TYR A 214 8.86 23.21 -15.66
N ALA A 215 9.63 22.64 -14.74
CA ALA A 215 10.65 23.33 -13.96
C ALA A 215 11.70 24.02 -14.84
N THR A 216 12.26 23.29 -15.82
CA THR A 216 13.32 23.82 -16.67
C THR A 216 12.85 24.98 -17.54
N LEU A 217 11.59 24.98 -17.96
CA LEU A 217 11.01 26.03 -18.79
C LEU A 217 10.49 27.22 -17.98
N ASN A 218 10.06 26.99 -16.74
CA ASN A 218 9.54 28.03 -15.87
C ASN A 218 10.66 28.76 -15.07
N SER A 219 11.77 28.10 -14.75
CA SER A 219 12.87 28.67 -13.95
C SER A 219 13.75 29.73 -14.65
N GLY A 220 13.28 30.35 -15.73
CA GLY A 220 13.88 31.58 -16.29
C GLY A 220 15.27 31.45 -16.93
N SER A 221 15.87 30.26 -16.97
CA SER A 221 17.21 30.05 -17.54
C SER A 221 17.23 29.95 -19.06
N THR A 222 16.05 29.87 -19.70
CA THR A 222 15.92 29.77 -21.16
C THR A 222 14.92 30.80 -21.65
N SER A 223 15.38 31.82 -22.39
CA SER A 223 14.53 32.80 -23.09
C SER A 223 13.72 32.10 -24.19
N THR A 224 12.68 31.39 -23.81
CA THR A 224 11.73 30.79 -24.76
C THR A 224 10.67 31.81 -25.12
N THR A 225 10.36 31.91 -26.41
CA THR A 225 9.30 32.77 -26.98
C THR A 225 7.89 32.27 -26.68
N THR A 226 7.72 31.52 -25.58
CA THR A 226 6.52 30.75 -25.28
C THR A 226 5.80 31.40 -24.11
N THR A 227 4.49 31.61 -24.24
CA THR A 227 3.68 32.17 -23.16
C THR A 227 3.58 31.19 -21.98
N PRO A 228 3.51 31.66 -20.73
CA PRO A 228 3.38 30.78 -19.54
C PRO A 228 2.20 29.81 -19.65
N ALA A 229 1.08 30.27 -20.22
CA ALA A 229 -0.11 29.43 -20.46
C ALA A 229 0.16 28.27 -21.44
N ALA A 230 0.99 28.47 -22.46
CA ALA A 230 1.34 27.42 -23.41
C ALA A 230 2.26 26.35 -22.77
N ILE A 231 3.08 26.72 -21.77
CA ILE A 231 3.90 25.77 -21.00
C ILE A 231 3.01 24.87 -20.15
N VAL A 232 1.99 25.43 -19.47
CA VAL A 232 1.02 24.67 -18.66
C VAL A 232 0.24 23.69 -19.53
N ASP A 233 -0.32 24.14 -20.66
CA ASP A 233 -1.06 23.27 -21.58
C ASP A 233 -0.17 22.14 -22.17
N SER A 234 1.08 22.46 -22.53
CA SER A 234 2.04 21.45 -22.99
C SER A 234 2.36 20.43 -21.90
N THR A 235 2.54 20.88 -20.66
CA THR A 235 2.81 20.03 -19.49
C THR A 235 1.65 19.09 -19.20
N LEU A 236 0.41 19.58 -19.33
CA LEU A 236 -0.80 18.77 -19.17
C LEU A 236 -0.90 17.69 -20.26
N LYS A 237 -0.62 18.03 -21.53
CA LYS A 237 -0.59 17.06 -22.65
C LYS A 237 0.49 16.00 -22.45
N ILE A 238 1.69 16.41 -22.02
CA ILE A 238 2.78 15.50 -21.68
C ILE A 238 2.35 14.57 -20.55
N SER A 239 1.75 15.10 -19.48
CA SER A 239 1.26 14.32 -18.34
C SER A 239 0.22 13.26 -18.75
N ARG A 240 -0.72 13.63 -19.64
CA ARG A 240 -1.71 12.69 -20.19
C ARG A 240 -1.07 11.58 -21.02
N ALA A 241 -0.07 11.91 -21.85
CA ALA A 241 0.68 10.92 -22.63
C ALA A 241 1.48 9.98 -21.72
N THR A 242 2.20 10.54 -20.74
CA THR A 242 2.93 9.79 -19.72
C THR A 242 2.00 8.86 -18.95
N ALA A 243 0.80 9.31 -18.58
CA ALA A 243 -0.17 8.48 -17.87
C ALA A 243 -0.57 7.21 -18.64
N ILE A 244 -0.82 7.33 -19.95
CA ILE A 244 -1.14 6.18 -20.81
C ILE A 244 0.05 5.20 -20.88
N ILE A 245 1.28 5.72 -20.97
CA ILE A 245 2.49 4.89 -21.02
C ILE A 245 2.71 4.17 -19.69
N LEU A 246 2.51 4.84 -18.55
CA LEU A 246 2.63 4.24 -17.22
C LEU A 246 1.60 3.11 -17.01
N LEU A 247 0.35 3.28 -17.47
CA LEU A 247 -0.64 2.20 -17.44
C LEU A 247 -0.26 1.01 -18.32
N ALA A 248 0.32 1.25 -19.50
CA ALA A 248 0.83 0.17 -20.34
C ALA A 248 1.98 -0.58 -19.64
N ALA A 249 2.87 0.14 -18.94
CA ALA A 249 3.91 -0.45 -18.12
C ALA A 249 3.33 -1.25 -16.94
N PHE A 250 2.23 -0.79 -16.32
CA PHE A 250 1.53 -1.55 -15.29
C PHE A 250 0.93 -2.87 -15.83
N MET A 251 0.34 -2.84 -17.03
CA MET A 251 -0.17 -4.07 -17.67
C MET A 251 0.97 -5.05 -17.98
N MET A 252 2.13 -4.55 -18.39
CA MET A 252 3.34 -5.37 -18.57
C MET A 252 3.82 -5.96 -17.24
N TYR A 253 3.82 -5.17 -16.16
CA TYR A 253 4.12 -5.63 -14.81
C TYR A 253 3.16 -6.73 -14.33
N LEU A 254 1.86 -6.57 -14.53
CA LEU A 254 0.87 -7.61 -14.19
C LEU A 254 1.11 -8.89 -14.99
N PHE A 255 1.37 -8.77 -16.29
CA PHE A 255 1.68 -9.93 -17.13
C PHE A 255 2.94 -10.66 -16.66
N TYR A 256 3.99 -9.90 -16.32
CA TYR A 256 5.24 -10.45 -15.79
C TYR A 256 5.02 -11.25 -14.50
N ASN A 257 4.29 -10.70 -13.54
CA ASN A 257 4.05 -11.35 -12.24
C ASN A 257 3.07 -12.51 -12.32
N LEU A 258 2.01 -12.41 -13.14
CA LEU A 258 0.95 -13.44 -13.19
C LEU A 258 1.26 -14.60 -14.13
N HIS A 259 2.07 -14.38 -15.16
CA HIS A 259 2.33 -15.39 -16.18
C HIS A 259 3.79 -15.80 -16.23
N SER A 260 4.70 -14.85 -16.47
CA SER A 260 6.09 -15.18 -16.80
C SER A 260 6.94 -15.61 -15.60
N HIS A 261 6.79 -14.99 -14.42
CA HIS A 261 7.69 -15.19 -13.27
C HIS A 261 6.98 -15.57 -11.97
N HIS A 262 5.68 -15.93 -12.02
CA HIS A 262 4.93 -16.36 -10.83
C HIS A 262 5.62 -17.49 -10.06
N THR A 263 6.30 -18.42 -10.75
CA THR A 263 6.98 -19.56 -10.11
C THR A 263 8.09 -19.14 -9.14
N ILE A 264 8.90 -18.13 -9.49
CA ILE A 264 10.01 -17.69 -8.63
C ILE A 264 9.46 -17.03 -7.36
N PHE A 265 8.47 -16.16 -7.51
CA PHE A 265 7.87 -15.49 -6.36
C PHE A 265 7.02 -16.44 -5.51
N ASP A 266 6.29 -17.38 -6.12
CA ASP A 266 5.56 -18.42 -5.38
C ASP A 266 6.51 -19.26 -4.51
N GLU A 267 7.67 -19.66 -5.04
CA GLU A 267 8.68 -20.43 -4.29
C GLU A 267 9.28 -19.62 -3.13
N ILE A 268 9.61 -18.35 -3.34
CA ILE A 268 10.16 -17.47 -2.30
C ILE A 268 9.13 -17.27 -1.17
N LEU A 269 7.88 -16.97 -1.53
CA LEU A 269 6.80 -16.78 -0.55
C LEU A 269 6.46 -18.09 0.17
N GLU A 270 6.50 -19.23 -0.51
CA GLU A 270 6.35 -20.53 0.15
C GLU A 270 7.48 -20.85 1.13
N HIS A 271 8.70 -20.45 0.80
CA HIS A 271 9.82 -20.64 1.70
C HIS A 271 9.69 -19.77 2.97
N ASP A 272 9.25 -18.52 2.84
CA ASP A 272 9.00 -17.64 3.99
C ASP A 272 7.83 -18.13 4.87
N GLU A 273 6.72 -18.57 4.27
CA GLU A 273 5.58 -19.14 5.00
C GLU A 273 5.98 -20.40 5.80
N ASN A 274 6.92 -21.19 5.28
CA ASN A 274 7.45 -22.35 6.00
C ASN A 274 8.39 -21.99 7.16
N ARG A 275 8.97 -20.78 7.15
CA ARG A 275 9.90 -20.27 8.17
C ARG A 275 9.24 -19.34 9.18
N ASP A 276 7.92 -19.16 9.07
CA ASP A 276 7.10 -18.41 10.01
C ASP A 276 7.31 -18.89 11.46
N GLU A 277 7.78 -17.99 12.32
CA GLU A 277 8.03 -18.27 13.73
C GLU A 277 6.72 -18.50 14.52
N ASP A 278 5.59 -17.95 14.04
CA ASP A 278 4.28 -18.02 14.68
C ASP A 278 3.31 -19.03 14.00
N ARG A 279 3.82 -19.83 13.05
CA ARG A 279 3.06 -20.84 12.29
C ARG A 279 2.15 -21.73 13.15
N ASP A 280 2.67 -22.26 14.25
CA ASP A 280 1.92 -23.16 15.15
C ASP A 280 0.71 -22.48 15.81
N LYS A 281 0.79 -21.16 16.04
CA LYS A 281 -0.32 -20.37 16.55
C LYS A 281 -1.29 -20.07 15.41
N GLU A 282 -0.77 -19.76 14.23
CA GLU A 282 -1.57 -19.45 13.04
C GLU A 282 -2.41 -20.64 12.57
N GLU A 283 -1.84 -21.85 12.55
CA GLU A 283 -2.55 -23.09 12.19
C GLU A 283 -3.73 -23.38 13.13
N LYS A 284 -3.64 -22.98 14.41
CA LYS A 284 -4.68 -23.18 15.43
C LYS A 284 -5.76 -22.09 15.41
N ARG A 285 -5.57 -21.00 14.68
CA ARG A 285 -6.55 -19.91 14.61
C ARG A 285 -7.74 -20.28 13.73
N ALA A 286 -8.90 -19.72 14.09
CA ALA A 286 -10.09 -19.83 13.28
C ALA A 286 -9.95 -18.91 12.06
N LYS A 287 -9.91 -19.52 10.88
CA LYS A 287 -9.84 -18.83 9.58
C LYS A 287 -11.23 -18.49 9.08
N LEU A 288 -11.37 -17.40 8.32
CA LEU A 288 -12.65 -17.04 7.72
C LEU A 288 -13.02 -18.04 6.61
N THR A 289 -14.31 -18.29 6.38
CA THR A 289 -14.74 -18.98 5.15
C THR A 289 -14.63 -18.05 3.94
N LEU A 290 -14.59 -18.58 2.71
CA LEU A 290 -14.48 -17.74 1.50
C LEU A 290 -15.64 -16.72 1.40
N THR A 291 -16.86 -17.14 1.75
CA THR A 291 -18.03 -16.25 1.78
C THR A 291 -17.91 -15.18 2.86
N GLU A 292 -17.38 -15.52 4.03
CA GLU A 292 -17.13 -14.56 5.11
C GLU A 292 -16.05 -13.55 4.74
N CYS A 293 -14.98 -13.96 4.05
CA CYS A 293 -13.96 -13.03 3.51
C CYS A 293 -14.60 -12.00 2.58
N LEU A 294 -15.40 -12.42 1.61
CA LEU A 294 -16.04 -11.52 0.64
C LEU A 294 -17.02 -10.54 1.33
N ILE A 295 -17.77 -11.01 2.33
CA ILE A 295 -18.67 -10.16 3.12
C ILE A 295 -17.86 -9.15 3.95
N ALA A 296 -16.77 -9.58 4.60
CA ALA A 296 -15.90 -8.69 5.36
C ALA A 296 -15.27 -7.62 4.48
N ILE A 297 -14.74 -7.99 3.31
CA ILE A 297 -14.18 -7.06 2.33
C ILE A 297 -15.23 -6.04 1.90
N ALA A 298 -16.45 -6.48 1.58
CA ALA A 298 -17.52 -5.56 1.16
C ALA A 298 -17.91 -4.56 2.27
N ILE A 299 -18.02 -5.03 3.52
CA ILE A 299 -18.32 -4.16 4.68
C ILE A 299 -17.16 -3.19 4.92
N ALA A 300 -15.93 -3.69 4.97
CA ALA A 300 -14.75 -2.88 5.22
C ALA A 300 -14.58 -1.81 4.14
N LEU A 301 -14.68 -2.18 2.86
CA LEU A 301 -14.59 -1.25 1.74
C LEU A 301 -15.68 -0.18 1.82
N THR A 302 -16.92 -0.54 2.18
CA THR A 302 -18.01 0.43 2.36
C THR A 302 -17.69 1.42 3.49
N CYS A 303 -17.23 0.93 4.64
CA CYS A 303 -16.88 1.78 5.79
C CYS A 303 -15.69 2.70 5.48
N VAL A 304 -14.64 2.17 4.86
CA VAL A 304 -13.45 2.94 4.47
C VAL A 304 -13.81 4.00 3.45
N CYS A 305 -14.50 3.65 2.36
CA CYS A 305 -14.89 4.60 1.32
C CYS A 305 -15.78 5.71 1.86
N MET A 306 -16.75 5.37 2.73
CA MET A 306 -17.61 6.36 3.37
C MET A 306 -16.80 7.31 4.27
N SER A 307 -15.90 6.78 5.10
CA SER A 307 -15.06 7.60 5.99
C SER A 307 -14.09 8.48 5.18
N ALA A 308 -13.54 7.96 4.08
CA ALA A 308 -12.68 8.71 3.16
C ALA A 308 -13.44 9.86 2.50
N VAL A 309 -14.68 9.64 2.05
CA VAL A 309 -15.52 10.71 1.48
C VAL A 309 -15.77 11.82 2.49
N PHE A 310 -16.14 11.46 3.72
CA PHE A 310 -16.38 12.44 4.78
C PHE A 310 -15.10 13.18 5.15
N LEU A 311 -13.96 12.50 5.23
CA LEU A 311 -12.67 13.12 5.48
C LEU A 311 -12.30 14.13 4.39
N VAL A 312 -12.45 13.77 3.11
CA VAL A 312 -12.08 14.61 1.98
C VAL A 312 -12.89 15.90 1.92
N ASN A 313 -14.18 15.86 2.26
CA ASN A 313 -15.03 17.05 2.30
C ASN A 313 -14.55 18.10 3.32
N GLU A 314 -13.83 17.66 4.35
CA GLU A 314 -13.33 18.56 5.40
C GLU A 314 -11.90 19.06 5.16
N ILE A 315 -11.18 18.53 4.15
CA ILE A 315 -9.77 18.89 3.88
C ILE A 315 -9.63 20.40 3.64
N GLU A 316 -10.48 20.98 2.80
CA GLU A 316 -10.43 22.42 2.46
C GLU A 316 -10.59 23.29 3.73
N HIS A 317 -11.55 22.93 4.60
CA HIS A 317 -11.77 23.62 5.87
C HIS A 317 -10.55 23.49 6.80
N VAL A 318 -9.94 22.31 6.90
CA VAL A 318 -8.74 22.11 7.74
C VAL A 318 -7.54 22.89 7.20
N VAL A 319 -7.34 22.93 5.88
CA VAL A 319 -6.27 23.71 5.26
C VAL A 319 -6.45 25.20 5.53
N HIS A 320 -7.65 25.75 5.30
CA HIS A 320 -7.90 27.18 5.41
C HIS A 320 -8.06 27.67 6.87
N GLU A 321 -8.76 26.94 7.73
CA GLU A 321 -9.07 27.38 9.09
C GLU A 321 -7.95 27.06 10.10
N GLN A 322 -7.26 25.93 9.93
CA GLN A 322 -6.17 25.52 10.83
C GLN A 322 -4.79 25.85 10.27
N GLY A 323 -4.71 26.32 9.02
CA GLY A 323 -3.46 26.73 8.38
C GLY A 323 -2.51 25.57 8.08
N VAL A 324 -3.03 24.34 7.95
CA VAL A 324 -2.24 23.15 7.57
C VAL A 324 -1.86 23.28 6.09
N PRO A 325 -0.56 23.19 5.72
CA PRO A 325 -0.17 23.25 4.31
C PRO A 325 -0.74 22.11 3.47
N ASP A 326 -1.18 22.39 2.24
CA ASP A 326 -1.69 21.38 1.28
C ASP A 326 -0.68 20.25 1.07
N ASN A 327 0.59 20.63 0.99
CA ASN A 327 1.71 19.72 0.82
C ASN A 327 1.90 18.81 2.03
N PHE A 328 1.67 19.29 3.25
CA PHE A 328 1.73 18.45 4.45
C PHE A 328 0.52 17.53 4.56
N MET A 329 -0.67 18.06 4.24
CA MET A 329 -1.92 17.30 4.21
C MET A 329 -1.82 16.13 3.23
N GLY A 330 -1.40 16.40 2.00
CA GLY A 330 -1.23 15.38 0.96
C GLY A 330 -0.03 14.48 1.21
N LEU A 331 1.18 15.00 1.45
CA LEU A 331 2.39 14.17 1.50
C LEU A 331 2.49 13.30 2.77
N ILE A 332 1.93 13.76 3.89
CA ILE A 332 2.06 13.09 5.20
C ILE A 332 0.72 12.56 5.70
N LEU A 333 -0.27 13.44 5.92
CA LEU A 333 -1.48 13.04 6.65
C LEU A 333 -2.32 12.00 5.90
N VAL A 334 -2.59 12.22 4.61
CA VAL A 334 -3.42 11.31 3.80
C VAL A 334 -2.78 9.90 3.70
N PRO A 335 -1.52 9.74 3.26
CA PRO A 335 -0.86 8.44 3.16
C PRO A 335 -0.79 7.66 4.46
N VAL A 336 -0.52 8.33 5.58
CA VAL A 336 -0.34 7.65 6.89
C VAL A 336 -1.61 6.93 7.30
N VAL A 337 -2.79 7.56 7.15
CA VAL A 337 -4.05 6.92 7.53
C VAL A 337 -4.52 5.91 6.49
N GLU A 338 -4.31 6.22 5.21
CA GLU A 338 -4.73 5.36 4.10
C GLU A 338 -3.98 4.03 4.11
N LYS A 339 -2.67 4.07 4.35
CA LYS A 339 -1.80 2.89 4.37
C LYS A 339 -1.61 2.26 5.75
N ALA A 340 -2.18 2.82 6.81
CA ALA A 340 -1.97 2.35 8.18
C ALA A 340 -2.18 0.84 8.35
N ALA A 341 -3.23 0.28 7.74
CA ALA A 341 -3.53 -1.13 7.82
C ALA A 341 -2.49 -2.03 7.13
N GLU A 342 -2.07 -1.65 5.92
CA GLU A 342 -1.00 -2.34 5.17
C GLU A 342 0.30 -2.30 5.99
N HIS A 343 0.61 -1.15 6.60
CA HIS A 343 1.82 -0.99 7.41
C HIS A 343 1.81 -1.91 8.62
N LEU A 344 0.66 -2.04 9.30
CA LEU A 344 0.53 -2.95 10.44
C LEU A 344 0.71 -4.42 10.04
N THR A 345 0.17 -4.82 8.89
CA THR A 345 0.36 -6.18 8.36
C THR A 345 1.83 -6.43 8.01
N ALA A 346 2.47 -5.52 7.28
CA ALA A 346 3.86 -5.68 6.87
C ALA A 346 4.82 -5.71 8.08
N ILE A 347 4.56 -4.90 9.12
CA ILE A 347 5.35 -4.91 10.36
C ILE A 347 5.20 -6.24 11.10
N ASP A 348 3.99 -6.81 11.12
CA ASP A 348 3.72 -8.11 11.74
C ASP A 348 4.46 -9.23 11.01
N GLU A 349 4.40 -9.27 9.68
CA GLU A 349 5.13 -10.23 8.86
C GLU A 349 6.65 -10.10 9.05
N ALA A 350 7.16 -8.87 9.12
CA ALA A 350 8.58 -8.62 9.40
C ALA A 350 8.97 -9.10 10.81
N TRP A 351 8.09 -8.92 11.80
CA TRP A 351 8.27 -9.40 13.16
C TRP A 351 8.31 -10.93 13.23
N ASP A 352 7.45 -11.61 12.46
CA ASP A 352 7.35 -13.08 12.36
C ASP A 352 8.42 -13.69 11.42
N ASN A 353 9.40 -12.89 11.01
CA ASN A 353 10.53 -13.27 10.16
C ASN A 353 10.15 -13.67 8.72
N GLN A 354 9.00 -13.22 8.24
CA GLN A 354 8.53 -13.33 6.86
C GLN A 354 8.88 -12.06 6.07
N ILE A 355 10.18 -11.72 6.04
CA ILE A 355 10.62 -10.43 5.52
C ILE A 355 10.32 -10.25 4.02
N ASN A 356 10.29 -11.32 3.21
CA ASN A 356 9.95 -11.18 1.78
C ASN A 356 8.46 -10.83 1.59
N PHE A 357 7.55 -11.34 2.44
CA PHE A 357 6.15 -10.92 2.43
C PHE A 357 6.03 -9.44 2.80
N ALA A 358 6.70 -9.01 3.87
CA ALA A 358 6.71 -7.61 4.28
C ALA A 358 7.24 -6.69 3.16
N LEU A 359 8.32 -7.09 2.47
CA LEU A 359 8.85 -6.37 1.31
C LEU A 359 7.83 -6.28 0.17
N PHE A 360 7.10 -7.34 -0.12
CA PHE A 360 6.02 -7.31 -1.11
C PHE A 360 4.91 -6.34 -0.71
N HIS A 361 4.50 -6.34 0.54
CA HIS A 361 3.50 -5.43 1.08
C HIS A 361 3.99 -3.97 1.21
N CYS A 362 5.28 -3.69 1.09
CA CYS A 362 5.81 -2.32 0.98
C CYS A 362 6.01 -1.87 -0.47
N LEU A 363 6.64 -2.72 -1.29
CA LEU A 363 7.07 -2.35 -2.65
C LEU A 363 5.92 -2.48 -3.66
N GLY A 364 5.05 -3.48 -3.52
CA GLY A 364 3.89 -3.72 -4.38
C GLY A 364 2.92 -2.52 -4.42
N PRO A 365 2.42 -2.04 -3.28
CA PRO A 365 1.57 -0.86 -3.23
C PRO A 365 2.26 0.39 -3.81
N SER A 366 3.57 0.58 -3.60
CA SER A 366 4.32 1.71 -4.19
C SER A 366 4.33 1.67 -5.72
N ILE A 367 4.51 0.47 -6.30
CA ILE A 367 4.44 0.26 -7.75
C ILE A 367 3.02 0.52 -8.25
N HIS A 368 1.99 0.09 -7.52
CA HIS A 368 0.59 0.38 -7.86
C HIS A 368 0.31 1.88 -7.82
N THR A 369 0.75 2.59 -6.78
CA THR A 369 0.57 4.04 -6.69
C THR A 369 1.20 4.76 -7.89
N ALA A 370 2.43 4.39 -8.26
CA ALA A 370 3.17 5.06 -9.33
C ALA A 370 2.70 4.69 -10.75
N LEU A 371 2.42 3.41 -11.01
CA LEU A 371 2.11 2.89 -12.36
C LEU A 371 0.60 2.75 -12.64
N LEU A 372 -0.25 2.72 -11.61
CA LEU A 372 -1.71 2.61 -11.75
C LEU A 372 -2.44 3.84 -11.20
N ASN A 373 -2.29 4.18 -9.92
CA ASN A 373 -3.17 5.15 -9.27
C ASN A 373 -2.91 6.58 -9.75
N ALA A 374 -1.64 7.00 -9.83
CA ALA A 374 -1.24 8.29 -10.36
C ALA A 374 -1.70 8.52 -11.82
N PRO A 375 -1.43 7.62 -12.78
CA PRO A 375 -1.90 7.82 -14.15
C PRO A 375 -3.43 7.70 -14.28
N LEU A 376 -4.08 6.86 -13.47
CA LEU A 376 -5.54 6.78 -13.44
C LEU A 376 -6.17 8.11 -12.97
N ALA A 377 -5.59 8.76 -11.97
CA ALA A 377 -6.03 10.08 -11.51
C ALA A 377 -5.97 11.13 -12.63
N VAL A 378 -4.91 11.13 -13.44
CA VAL A 378 -4.78 12.04 -14.60
C VAL A 378 -5.83 11.76 -15.66
N ILE A 379 -6.12 10.49 -15.97
CA ILE A 379 -7.12 10.12 -16.98
C ILE A 379 -8.53 10.48 -16.50
N VAL A 380 -8.84 10.26 -15.23
CA VAL A 380 -10.15 10.65 -14.70
C VAL A 380 -10.29 12.16 -14.62
N GLY A 381 -9.24 12.89 -14.22
CA GLY A 381 -9.21 14.34 -14.32
C GLY A 381 -9.47 14.83 -15.75
N TRP A 382 -8.84 14.19 -16.75
CA TRP A 382 -9.10 14.49 -18.16
C TRP A 382 -10.56 14.24 -18.56
N GLY A 383 -11.17 13.14 -18.11
CA GLY A 383 -12.59 12.84 -18.36
C GLY A 383 -13.56 13.81 -17.69
N LEU A 384 -13.20 14.35 -16.52
CA LEU A 384 -13.99 15.33 -15.76
C LEU A 384 -13.68 16.79 -16.15
N SER A 385 -12.85 17.01 -17.18
CA SER A 385 -12.38 18.35 -17.61
C SER A 385 -11.70 19.15 -16.48
N LYS A 386 -10.95 18.46 -15.61
CA LYS A 386 -10.09 19.05 -14.59
C LYS A 386 -8.62 18.91 -14.99
N ASP A 387 -7.81 19.93 -14.70
CA ASP A 387 -6.42 20.02 -15.15
C ASP A 387 -5.45 19.23 -14.25
N MET A 388 -5.82 17.98 -13.93
CA MET A 388 -4.95 17.06 -13.20
C MET A 388 -3.74 16.69 -14.07
N SER A 389 -2.54 16.95 -13.57
CA SER A 389 -1.27 16.69 -14.25
C SER A 389 -0.28 15.97 -13.33
N LEU A 390 0.78 15.39 -13.89
CA LEU A 390 1.91 14.82 -13.16
C LEU A 390 3.02 15.86 -12.96
N ASN A 391 2.61 17.13 -12.85
CA ASN A 391 3.51 18.23 -12.53
C ASN A 391 3.53 18.41 -11.00
N PHE A 392 4.39 17.65 -10.34
CA PHE A 392 4.58 17.71 -8.90
C PHE A 392 5.61 18.78 -8.54
N GLU A 393 5.57 19.21 -7.28
CA GLU A 393 6.60 20.08 -6.73
C GLU A 393 7.98 19.41 -6.79
N ILE A 394 8.98 20.16 -7.29
CA ILE A 394 10.35 19.68 -7.52
C ILE A 394 10.94 19.11 -6.22
N PHE A 395 10.68 19.81 -5.12
CA PHE A 395 11.12 19.40 -3.79
C PHE A 395 10.62 17.98 -3.45
N MET A 396 9.35 17.67 -3.69
CA MET A 396 8.77 16.37 -3.36
C MET A 396 9.32 15.26 -4.25
N ILE A 397 9.49 15.52 -5.54
CA ILE A 397 10.03 14.50 -6.47
C ILE A 397 11.46 14.16 -6.10
N VAL A 398 12.29 15.17 -5.79
CA VAL A 398 13.67 14.93 -5.38
C VAL A 398 13.71 14.05 -4.13
N LEU A 399 12.84 14.31 -3.15
CA LEU A 399 12.71 13.46 -1.97
C LEU A 399 12.31 12.03 -2.33
N VAL A 400 11.32 11.82 -3.21
CA VAL A 400 10.90 10.48 -3.64
C VAL A 400 12.02 9.73 -4.34
N VAL A 401 12.68 10.35 -5.33
CA VAL A 401 13.77 9.71 -6.08
C VAL A 401 14.94 9.37 -5.15
N LEU A 402 15.34 10.29 -4.28
CA LEU A 402 16.40 10.01 -3.30
C LEU A 402 15.99 8.89 -2.34
N SER A 403 14.72 8.85 -1.91
CA SER A 403 14.23 7.78 -1.04
C SER A 403 14.26 6.42 -1.72
N ILE A 404 13.84 6.34 -2.99
CA ILE A 404 13.93 5.13 -3.81
C ILE A 404 15.40 4.67 -3.93
N LEU A 405 16.34 5.59 -4.13
CA LEU A 405 17.77 5.25 -4.21
C LEU A 405 18.35 4.77 -2.87
N VAL A 406 18.01 5.44 -1.76
CA VAL A 406 18.46 5.04 -0.42
C VAL A 406 17.93 3.65 -0.08
N VAL A 407 16.63 3.44 -0.25
CA VAL A 407 15.99 2.14 0.00
C VAL A 407 16.51 1.08 -0.95
N GLY A 408 16.64 1.39 -2.25
CA GLY A 408 17.20 0.46 -3.24
C GLY A 408 18.62 0.02 -2.91
N ASN A 409 19.43 0.90 -2.30
CA ASN A 409 20.76 0.52 -1.81
C ASN A 409 20.69 -0.41 -0.60
N PHE A 410 19.82 -0.16 0.39
CA PHE A 410 19.64 -1.08 1.52
C PHE A 410 19.12 -2.44 1.07
N LEU A 411 18.23 -2.46 0.07
CA LEU A 411 17.73 -3.69 -0.51
C LEU A 411 18.79 -4.45 -1.31
N ARG A 412 19.87 -3.80 -1.75
CA ARG A 412 20.89 -4.45 -2.59
C ARG A 412 21.72 -5.48 -1.84
N ASP A 413 21.92 -5.29 -0.54
CA ASP A 413 22.80 -6.12 0.27
C ASP A 413 22.14 -7.46 0.66
N GLY A 414 20.86 -7.67 0.32
CA GLY A 414 20.12 -8.92 0.58
C GLY A 414 19.85 -9.17 2.07
N LYS A 415 20.17 -8.20 2.92
CA LYS A 415 20.05 -8.26 4.37
C LYS A 415 19.52 -6.95 4.90
N SER A 416 18.77 -7.00 5.99
CA SER A 416 18.32 -5.82 6.73
C SER A 416 18.65 -5.93 8.21
N ASN A 417 18.85 -4.77 8.83
CA ASN A 417 19.07 -4.63 10.27
C ASN A 417 18.23 -3.49 10.87
N TYR A 418 18.12 -3.47 12.20
CA TYR A 418 17.31 -2.47 12.90
C TYR A 418 17.84 -1.03 12.72
N LEU A 419 19.15 -0.86 12.46
CA LEU A 419 19.76 0.46 12.27
C LEU A 419 19.31 1.08 10.95
N GLU A 420 19.34 0.32 9.86
CA GLU A 420 18.81 0.73 8.55
C GLU A 420 17.34 1.13 8.65
N GLY A 421 16.54 0.31 9.33
CA GLY A 421 15.12 0.62 9.57
C GLY A 421 14.91 1.91 10.36
N GLY A 422 15.64 2.08 11.46
CA GLY A 422 15.58 3.29 12.28
C GLY A 422 15.99 4.55 11.51
N LEU A 423 17.02 4.47 10.67
CA LEU A 423 17.46 5.58 9.82
C LEU A 423 16.39 5.97 8.80
N CYS A 424 15.73 4.99 8.15
CA CYS A 424 14.62 5.26 7.24
C CYS A 424 13.46 6.02 7.92
N VAL A 425 13.06 5.58 9.11
CA VAL A 425 12.00 6.24 9.89
C VAL A 425 12.40 7.67 10.29
N LEU A 426 13.66 7.88 10.70
CA LEU A 426 14.16 9.22 11.02
C LEU A 426 14.15 10.15 9.81
N VAL A 427 14.53 9.66 8.63
CA VAL A 427 14.45 10.44 7.38
C VAL A 427 12.99 10.80 7.07
N TYR A 428 12.05 9.87 7.24
CA TYR A 428 10.62 10.18 7.06
C TYR A 428 10.13 11.29 8.00
N ILE A 429 10.54 11.26 9.27
CA ILE A 429 10.21 12.31 10.25
C ILE A 429 10.83 13.65 9.84
N ILE A 430 12.08 13.67 9.37
CA ILE A 430 12.72 14.89 8.86
C ILE A 430 11.95 15.45 7.67
N ILE A 431 11.50 14.60 6.75
CA ILE A 431 10.66 15.00 5.62
C ILE A 431 9.34 15.61 6.13
N ALA A 432 8.67 14.98 7.09
CA ALA A 432 7.42 15.47 7.68
C ALA A 432 7.58 16.84 8.35
N VAL A 433 8.67 17.04 9.10
CA VAL A 433 8.99 18.35 9.70
C VAL A 433 9.27 19.38 8.60
N THR A 434 10.02 19.01 7.58
CA THR A 434 10.38 19.94 6.49
C THR A 434 9.14 20.37 5.70
N THR A 435 8.20 19.45 5.45
CA THR A 435 6.98 19.74 4.68
C THR A 435 5.99 20.60 5.45
N TRP A 436 6.00 20.54 6.79
CA TRP A 436 5.25 21.47 7.64
C TRP A 436 5.69 22.93 7.44
N TYR A 437 7.00 23.16 7.27
CA TYR A 437 7.56 24.49 7.02
C TYR A 437 7.61 24.88 5.55
N TYR A 438 7.20 23.98 4.64
CA TYR A 438 7.18 24.28 3.21
C TYR A 438 6.05 25.28 2.89
N PRO A 439 6.34 26.40 2.21
CA PRO A 439 5.35 27.43 1.92
C PRO A 439 4.26 26.89 0.98
N GLN A 440 3.02 27.37 1.15
CA GLN A 440 1.94 27.08 0.20
C GLN A 440 2.24 27.80 -1.12
N VAL A 441 2.20 27.06 -2.22
CA VAL A 441 2.33 27.62 -3.57
C VAL A 441 0.91 27.96 -4.03
N GLU A 442 0.54 29.24 -3.98
CA GLU A 442 -0.73 29.67 -4.58
C GLU A 442 -0.68 29.49 -6.11
N PRO A 443 -1.74 28.98 -6.75
CA PRO A 443 -1.80 28.94 -8.20
C PRO A 443 -1.68 30.35 -8.77
N LEU A 444 -0.79 30.53 -9.77
CA LEU A 444 -0.57 31.77 -10.51
C LEU A 444 -1.86 32.24 -11.21
N GLY A 445 -2.73 32.92 -10.47
CA GLY A 445 -4.01 33.46 -10.93
C GLY A 445 -4.62 34.54 -10.04
N GLY A 446 -4.16 34.70 -8.80
CA GLY A 446 -4.49 35.82 -7.91
C GLY A 446 -3.47 36.95 -8.06
N GLY A 447 -3.95 38.17 -8.31
CA GLY A 447 -3.11 39.33 -8.62
C GLY A 447 -2.04 39.68 -7.57
N GLU A 448 -1.01 40.39 -8.05
CA GLU A 448 0.08 40.99 -7.28
C GLU A 448 -0.44 41.68 -6.00
N GLY A 449 -0.27 41.01 -4.85
CA GLY A 449 -0.65 41.55 -3.54
C GLY A 449 -0.22 40.72 -2.32
N GLY A 450 0.18 39.45 -2.47
CA GLY A 450 0.32 38.50 -1.35
C GLY A 450 1.67 38.43 -0.62
N SER A 451 2.66 39.28 -0.94
CA SER A 451 4.00 39.18 -0.32
C SER A 451 3.98 39.49 1.19
N GLU A 452 3.09 40.39 1.65
CA GLU A 452 2.97 40.73 3.08
C GLU A 452 2.17 39.68 3.88
N THR A 453 1.18 39.01 3.27
CA THR A 453 0.37 37.99 3.95
C THR A 453 1.11 36.69 4.17
N ALA A 454 2.01 36.27 3.28
CA ALA A 454 2.81 35.07 3.49
C ALA A 454 3.72 35.18 4.73
N ALA A 455 4.31 36.36 4.96
CA ALA A 455 5.12 36.62 6.15
C ALA A 455 4.28 36.68 7.43
N GLU A 456 3.06 37.23 7.39
CA GLU A 456 2.14 37.25 8.53
C GLU A 456 1.55 35.87 8.87
N VAL A 457 1.21 35.05 7.88
CA VAL A 457 0.72 33.68 8.09
C VAL A 457 1.82 32.80 8.67
N VAL A 458 3.06 32.95 8.16
CA VAL A 458 4.24 32.30 8.74
C VAL A 458 4.50 32.81 10.16
N ALA A 459 4.38 34.12 10.43
CA ALA A 459 4.52 34.69 11.78
C ALA A 459 3.43 34.24 12.76
N HIS A 460 2.19 34.00 12.29
CA HIS A 460 1.11 33.49 13.13
C HIS A 460 1.27 31.99 13.45
N ARG A 461 1.93 31.22 12.59
CA ARG A 461 2.35 29.83 12.86
C ARG A 461 3.42 29.72 13.97
N PHE A 462 4.10 30.81 14.31
CA PHE A 462 5.15 30.86 15.34
C PHE A 462 4.66 31.24 16.75
N LYS A 463 3.35 31.32 16.99
CA LYS A 463 2.79 31.45 18.34
C LYS A 463 2.43 30.07 18.92
N PHE A 464 3.44 29.28 19.26
CA PHE A 464 3.35 28.22 20.27
C PHE A 464 4.57 28.24 21.16
#